data_AF-A0A1S1RKY7-F1
#
_entry.id   AF-A0A1S1RKY7-F1
#
_cell.length_a   1.000
_cell.length_b   1.000
_cell.length_c   1.000
_cell.angle_alpha   90.00
_cell.angle_beta   90.00
_cell.angle_gamma   90.00
#
_symmetry.space_group_name_H-M   'P 1'
#
loop_
_entity.id
_entity.type
_entity.pdbx_description
1 polymer ?
#
loop_
_entity_poly.entity_id
_entity_poly.type
_entity_poly.pdbx_seq_one_letter_code
_entity_poly.pdbx_strand_id
1 'polypeptide(L)'
;MPGFLWSAPDRLRQAVDVFGGRLDAADPAALAGLSPCEGWTGADVVAHVARNLLGFSEALRGGDYRVAETPAGLDPHRAWVLARDRALTDLAAFEARGIPDTQVRVGQEMVSVEFLLVALVRDVTIHAWDLARAVGGDDRLPDDLVGAVLADMPAITEQMRASGRYGHIIPMPQEAGAQERMLALAGRAMR
;
A
#
# COMPACT_ATOMS: atom_id res chain seq x y z
N MET A 1 8.27 -23.24 -12.29
CA MET A 1 8.30 -21.81 -11.91
C MET A 1 8.70 -21.76 -10.44
N PRO A 2 9.81 -21.12 -10.05
CA PRO A 2 10.12 -20.97 -8.64
C PRO A 2 9.15 -19.92 -8.08
N GLY A 3 8.49 -20.06 -6.94
CA GLY A 3 8.60 -21.01 -5.86
C GLY A 3 8.02 -20.31 -4.63
N PHE A 4 6.74 -20.58 -4.35
CA PHE A 4 6.09 -20.63 -3.04
C PHE A 4 6.87 -20.10 -1.81
N LEU A 5 7.04 -18.77 -1.69
CA LEU A 5 7.48 -18.06 -0.46
C LEU A 5 6.75 -16.72 -0.25
N TRP A 6 5.65 -16.48 -0.96
CA TRP A 6 4.84 -15.27 -0.86
C TRP A 6 3.36 -15.66 -0.73
N SER A 7 2.79 -15.60 0.46
CA SER A 7 1.33 -15.51 0.60
C SER A 7 0.96 -14.03 0.56
N ALA A 8 0.66 -13.54 -0.64
CA ALA A 8 0.19 -12.16 -0.87
C ALA A 8 -0.91 -11.72 0.12
N PRO A 9 -1.87 -12.59 0.50
CA PRO A 9 -2.87 -12.25 1.51
C PRO A 9 -2.28 -11.95 2.90
N ASP A 10 -1.34 -12.78 3.38
CA ASP A 10 -0.72 -12.57 4.69
C ASP A 10 0.17 -11.33 4.70
N ARG A 11 0.85 -11.06 3.58
CA ARG A 11 1.60 -9.83 3.40
C ARG A 11 0.71 -8.60 3.42
N LEU A 12 -0.49 -8.67 2.85
CA LEU A 12 -1.43 -7.55 2.92
C LEU A 12 -1.89 -7.34 4.36
N ARG A 13 -2.26 -8.40 5.09
CA ARG A 13 -2.60 -8.31 6.51
C ARG A 13 -1.49 -7.64 7.31
N GLN A 14 -0.26 -8.11 7.14
CA GLN A 14 0.91 -7.56 7.83
C GLN A 14 1.14 -6.08 7.48
N ALA A 15 1.06 -5.69 6.21
CA ALA A 15 1.22 -4.30 5.79
C ALA A 15 0.12 -3.40 6.37
N VAL A 16 -1.11 -3.88 6.38
CA VAL A 16 -2.27 -3.21 6.97
C VAL A 16 -2.13 -3.07 8.49
N ASP A 17 -1.63 -4.09 9.18
CA ASP A 17 -1.37 -4.04 10.62
C ASP A 17 -0.29 -3.01 10.96
N VAL A 18 0.80 -2.95 10.18
CA VAL A 18 1.85 -1.93 10.34
C VAL A 18 1.29 -0.52 10.11
N PHE A 19 0.51 -0.33 9.05
CA PHE A 19 -0.11 0.96 8.75
C PHE A 19 -1.08 1.38 9.87
N GLY A 20 -1.96 0.46 10.29
CA GLY A 20 -2.93 0.69 11.34
C GLY A 20 -2.28 1.00 12.68
N GLY A 21 -1.26 0.24 13.08
CA GLY A 21 -0.53 0.49 14.32
C GLY A 21 0.13 1.88 14.37
N ARG A 22 0.65 2.36 13.23
CA ARG A 22 1.19 3.73 13.12
C ARG A 22 0.12 4.79 13.25
N LEU A 23 -1.05 4.57 12.65
CA LEU A 23 -2.19 5.47 12.76
C LEU A 23 -2.77 5.49 14.18
N ASP A 24 -2.86 4.33 14.82
CA ASP A 24 -3.37 4.17 16.19
C ASP A 24 -2.43 4.84 17.23
N ALA A 25 -1.12 4.84 16.97
CA ALA A 25 -0.12 5.47 17.84
C ALA A 25 0.03 6.98 17.60
N ALA A 26 -0.50 7.52 16.50
CA ALA A 26 -0.34 8.92 16.15
C ALA A 26 -1.28 9.83 16.97
N ASP A 27 -0.80 11.02 17.33
CA ASP A 27 -1.69 12.12 17.70
C ASP A 27 -2.52 12.50 16.45
N PRO A 28 -3.87 12.51 16.51
CA PRO A 28 -4.69 12.93 15.38
C PRO A 28 -4.30 14.30 14.80
N ALA A 29 -3.80 15.23 15.61
CA ALA A 29 -3.33 16.53 15.13
C ALA A 29 -2.07 16.43 14.25
N ALA A 30 -1.21 15.42 14.47
CA ALA A 30 0.01 15.20 13.70
C ALA A 30 -0.26 14.77 12.25
N LEU A 31 -1.49 14.33 11.93
CA LEU A 31 -1.89 14.00 10.56
C LEU A 31 -1.88 15.22 9.62
N ALA A 32 -1.86 16.45 10.15
CA ALA A 32 -1.66 17.66 9.36
C ALA A 32 -0.20 17.85 8.90
N GLY A 33 0.75 17.08 9.43
CA GLY A 33 2.15 17.10 9.03
C GLY A 33 2.35 16.65 7.58
N LEU A 34 3.34 17.24 6.90
CA LEU A 34 3.69 16.84 5.53
C LEU A 34 4.32 15.45 5.53
N SER A 35 3.83 14.61 4.62
CA SER A 35 4.43 13.33 4.30
C SER A 35 5.56 13.48 3.26
N PRO A 36 6.38 12.44 3.07
CA PRO A 36 7.32 12.37 1.95
C PRO A 36 6.65 12.30 0.55
N CYS A 37 5.34 12.09 0.48
CA CYS A 37 4.58 12.27 -0.77
C CYS A 37 4.39 13.77 -1.02
N GLU A 38 4.82 14.25 -2.20
CA GLU A 38 4.80 15.67 -2.52
C GLU A 38 3.39 16.26 -2.42
N GLY A 39 3.25 17.31 -1.60
CA GLY A 39 1.98 18.01 -1.37
C GLY A 39 0.97 17.26 -0.50
N TRP A 40 1.32 16.09 0.05
CA TRP A 40 0.40 15.28 0.85
C TRP A 40 0.71 15.41 2.33
N THR A 41 -0.34 15.62 3.13
CA THR A 41 -0.31 15.46 4.58
C THR A 41 -0.43 13.99 4.99
N GLY A 42 -0.21 13.67 6.27
CA GLY A 42 -0.52 12.35 6.82
C GLY A 42 -1.98 11.94 6.60
N ALA A 43 -2.93 12.88 6.71
CA ALA A 43 -4.34 12.63 6.41
C ALA A 43 -4.58 12.23 4.94
N ASP A 44 -3.85 12.85 4.00
CA ASP A 44 -3.93 12.50 2.57
C ASP A 44 -3.40 11.09 2.30
N VAL A 45 -2.31 10.69 2.97
CA VAL A 45 -1.78 9.32 2.91
C VAL A 45 -2.82 8.31 3.42
N VAL A 46 -3.44 8.58 4.58
CA VAL A 46 -4.50 7.71 5.14
C VAL A 46 -5.69 7.60 4.17
N ALA A 47 -6.15 8.72 3.62
CA ALA A 47 -7.23 8.72 2.66
C ALA A 47 -6.88 7.93 1.40
N HIS A 48 -5.68 8.09 0.85
CA HIS A 48 -5.22 7.33 -0.31
C HIS A 48 -5.26 5.82 -0.09
N VAL A 49 -4.64 5.34 0.99
CA VAL A 49 -4.60 3.90 1.27
C VAL A 49 -6.00 3.34 1.53
N ALA A 50 -6.85 4.07 2.27
CA ALA A 50 -8.24 3.67 2.51
C ALA A 50 -9.04 3.52 1.20
N ARG A 51 -8.89 4.45 0.26
CA ARG A 51 -9.56 4.39 -1.06
C ARG A 51 -9.09 3.21 -1.91
N ASN A 52 -7.80 2.88 -1.87
CA ASN A 52 -7.26 1.71 -2.57
C ASN A 52 -7.79 0.39 -1.98
N LEU A 53 -7.86 0.29 -0.63
CA LEU A 53 -8.44 -0.87 0.05
C LEU A 53 -9.92 -1.07 -0.27
N LEU A 54 -10.70 0.01 -0.32
CA LEU A 54 -12.10 -0.03 -0.74
C LEU A 54 -12.25 -0.47 -2.21
N GLY A 55 -11.41 0.06 -3.11
CA GLY A 55 -11.35 -0.36 -4.50
C GLY A 55 -11.00 -1.85 -4.68
N PHE A 56 -10.08 -2.35 -3.86
CA PHE A 56 -9.73 -3.77 -3.81
C PHE A 56 -10.89 -4.63 -3.32
N SER A 57 -11.59 -4.21 -2.26
CA SER A 57 -12.82 -4.88 -1.81
C SER A 57 -13.88 -5.01 -2.91
N GLU A 58 -14.10 -3.95 -3.71
CA GLU A 58 -15.02 -3.98 -4.85
C GLU A 58 -14.60 -5.04 -5.87
N ALA A 59 -13.30 -5.12 -6.18
CA ALA A 59 -12.74 -6.10 -7.11
C ALA A 59 -12.96 -7.54 -6.61
N LEU A 60 -12.72 -7.81 -5.32
CA LEU A 60 -12.90 -9.14 -4.72
C LEU A 60 -14.37 -9.63 -4.70
N ARG A 61 -15.32 -8.70 -4.83
CA ARG A 61 -16.76 -8.99 -4.95
C ARG A 61 -17.23 -9.16 -6.40
N GLY A 62 -16.30 -9.20 -7.36
CA GLY A 62 -16.60 -9.40 -8.77
C GLY A 62 -16.84 -8.09 -9.55
N GLY A 63 -16.51 -6.94 -8.96
CA GLY A 63 -16.48 -5.66 -9.67
C GLY A 63 -15.14 -5.39 -10.35
N ASP A 64 -15.05 -4.24 -11.03
CA ASP A 64 -13.78 -3.68 -11.48
C ASP A 64 -13.08 -2.94 -10.34
N TYR A 65 -11.75 -2.92 -10.34
CA TYR A 65 -10.99 -2.06 -9.44
C TYR A 65 -11.15 -0.60 -9.89
N ARG A 66 -11.54 0.23 -8.94
CA ARG A 66 -11.55 1.69 -9.06
C ARG A 66 -11.08 2.27 -7.75
N VAL A 67 -10.32 3.36 -7.78
CA VAL A 67 -10.07 4.15 -6.56
C VAL A 67 -11.43 4.60 -6.06
N ALA A 68 -11.85 4.10 -4.91
CA ALA A 68 -13.16 4.41 -4.35
C ALA A 68 -13.11 5.77 -3.65
N GLU A 69 -14.26 6.37 -3.41
CA GLU A 69 -14.38 7.48 -2.46
C GLU A 69 -14.58 6.92 -1.06
N THR A 70 -13.98 7.55 -0.06
CA THR A 70 -14.34 7.27 1.34
C THR A 70 -15.69 7.92 1.66
N PRO A 71 -16.51 7.34 2.56
CA PRO A 71 -17.75 7.99 2.98
C PRO A 71 -17.49 9.39 3.56
N ALA A 72 -18.30 10.36 3.12
CA ALA A 72 -18.18 11.74 3.55
C ALA A 72 -18.40 11.90 5.07
N GLY A 73 -17.66 12.84 5.68
CA GLY A 73 -17.82 13.19 7.09
C GLY A 73 -17.15 12.22 8.07
N LEU A 74 -16.41 11.23 7.60
CA LEU A 74 -15.51 10.43 8.45
C LEU A 74 -14.19 11.15 8.64
N ASP A 75 -13.67 11.13 9.87
CA ASP A 75 -12.28 11.47 10.12
C ASP A 75 -11.34 10.40 9.51
N PRO A 76 -10.04 10.70 9.32
CA PRO A 76 -9.10 9.78 8.69
C PRO A 76 -9.03 8.41 9.37
N HIS A 77 -9.11 8.36 10.71
CA HIS A 77 -9.03 7.10 11.47
C HIS A 77 -10.24 6.21 11.20
N ARG A 78 -11.45 6.77 11.28
CA ARG A 78 -12.69 6.04 11.01
C ARG A 78 -12.79 5.60 9.54
N ALA A 79 -12.32 6.43 8.61
CA ALA A 79 -12.25 6.07 7.19
C ALA A 79 -11.29 4.88 6.96
N TRP A 80 -10.13 4.90 7.61
CA TRP A 80 -9.17 3.79 7.60
C TRP A 80 -9.77 2.50 8.16
N VAL A 81 -10.35 2.54 9.36
CA VAL A 81 -10.94 1.36 10.02
C VAL A 81 -12.00 0.71 9.12
N LEU A 82 -12.89 1.51 8.54
CA LEU A 82 -13.91 1.00 7.61
C LEU A 82 -13.28 0.31 6.39
N ALA A 83 -12.32 0.97 5.74
CA ALA A 83 -11.67 0.46 4.54
C ALA A 83 -10.90 -0.84 4.81
N ARG A 84 -10.13 -0.86 5.91
CA ARG A 84 -9.41 -2.03 6.40
C ARG A 84 -10.34 -3.21 6.62
N ASP A 85 -11.35 -3.02 7.46
CA ASP A 85 -12.24 -4.12 7.89
C ASP A 85 -12.98 -4.70 6.68
N ARG A 86 -13.41 -3.84 5.75
CA ARG A 86 -14.05 -4.26 4.52
C ARG A 86 -13.11 -5.04 3.61
N ALA A 87 -11.90 -4.54 3.38
CA ALA A 87 -10.91 -5.21 2.53
C ALA A 87 -10.50 -6.58 3.10
N LEU A 88 -10.23 -6.67 4.41
CA LEU A 88 -9.84 -7.92 5.06
C LEU A 88 -10.98 -8.94 5.12
N THR A 89 -12.23 -8.49 5.33
CA THR A 89 -13.41 -9.37 5.27
C THR A 89 -13.61 -9.96 3.88
N ASP A 90 -13.54 -9.12 2.85
CA ASP A 90 -13.73 -9.58 1.47
C ASP A 90 -12.55 -10.45 1.00
N LEU A 91 -11.32 -10.18 1.45
CA LEU A 91 -10.16 -11.04 1.22
C LEU A 91 -10.34 -12.42 1.83
N ALA A 92 -10.76 -12.50 3.09
CA ALA A 92 -11.02 -13.79 3.74
C ALA A 92 -12.13 -14.58 3.03
N ALA A 93 -13.21 -13.90 2.61
CA ALA A 93 -14.27 -14.53 1.83
C ALA A 93 -13.80 -14.99 0.44
N PHE A 94 -12.86 -14.26 -0.18
CA PHE A 94 -12.26 -14.63 -1.44
C PHE A 94 -11.37 -15.88 -1.30
N GLU A 95 -10.51 -15.92 -0.28
CA GLU A 95 -9.66 -17.08 0.03
C GLU A 95 -10.47 -18.33 0.35
N ALA A 96 -11.58 -18.20 1.08
CA ALA A 96 -12.46 -19.32 1.43
C ALA A 96 -13.09 -20.02 0.21
N ARG A 97 -13.20 -19.32 -0.94
CA ARG A 97 -13.67 -19.91 -2.21
C ARG A 97 -12.55 -20.62 -3.00
N GLY A 98 -11.31 -20.57 -2.50
CA GLY A 98 -10.10 -20.80 -3.28
C GLY A 98 -9.79 -19.56 -4.13
N ILE A 99 -8.53 -19.13 -4.16
CA ILE A 99 -8.06 -17.99 -4.97
C ILE A 99 -8.17 -18.42 -6.45
N PRO A 100 -9.24 -18.05 -7.18
CA PRO A 100 -9.39 -18.45 -8.56
C PRO A 100 -8.42 -17.61 -9.40
N ASP A 101 -8.09 -18.06 -10.61
CA ASP A 101 -7.46 -17.20 -11.63
C ASP A 101 -8.47 -16.14 -12.10
N THR A 102 -8.76 -15.19 -11.20
CA THR A 102 -9.76 -14.15 -11.36
C THR A 102 -9.08 -12.95 -11.97
N GLN A 103 -9.62 -12.50 -13.09
CA GLN A 103 -9.19 -11.28 -13.76
C GLN A 103 -10.13 -10.14 -13.36
N VAL A 104 -9.56 -8.97 -13.09
CA VAL A 104 -10.28 -7.74 -12.74
C VAL A 104 -9.79 -6.61 -13.64
N ARG A 105 -10.69 -5.70 -14.01
CA ARG A 105 -10.30 -4.53 -14.79
C ARG A 105 -9.72 -3.44 -13.88
N VAL A 106 -8.56 -2.92 -14.25
CA VAL A 106 -7.91 -1.74 -13.64
C VAL A 106 -7.75 -0.70 -14.74
N GLY A 107 -8.60 0.33 -14.74
CA GLY A 107 -8.64 1.29 -15.85
C GLY A 107 -9.03 0.61 -17.17
N GLN A 108 -8.11 0.54 -18.13
CA GLN A 108 -8.32 -0.09 -19.44
C GLN A 108 -7.70 -1.49 -19.55
N GLU A 109 -7.03 -1.97 -18.50
CA GLU A 109 -6.28 -3.23 -18.52
C GLU A 109 -6.99 -4.30 -17.70
N MET A 110 -6.88 -5.56 -18.12
CA MET A 110 -7.28 -6.73 -17.31
C MET A 110 -6.03 -7.27 -16.62
N VAL A 111 -6.11 -7.45 -15.30
CA VAL A 111 -5.03 -8.01 -14.48
C VAL A 111 -5.55 -9.09 -13.55
N SER A 112 -4.69 -10.00 -13.11
CA SER A 112 -5.07 -10.97 -12.09
C SER A 112 -5.29 -10.29 -10.74
N VAL A 113 -6.21 -10.84 -9.93
CA VAL A 113 -6.37 -10.42 -8.52
C VAL A 113 -5.07 -10.57 -7.73
N GLU A 114 -4.26 -11.58 -8.05
CA GLU A 114 -2.94 -11.76 -7.43
C GLU A 114 -2.01 -10.59 -7.71
N PHE A 115 -1.93 -10.13 -8.97
CA PHE A 115 -1.14 -8.95 -9.33
C PHE A 115 -1.63 -7.70 -8.59
N LEU A 116 -2.95 -7.50 -8.52
CA LEU A 116 -3.53 -6.38 -7.78
C LEU A 116 -3.19 -6.46 -6.28
N LEU A 117 -3.24 -7.65 -5.69
CA LEU A 117 -2.92 -7.88 -4.28
C LEU A 117 -1.43 -7.58 -3.98
N VAL A 118 -0.50 -8.04 -4.83
CA VAL A 118 0.93 -7.69 -4.72
C VAL A 118 1.14 -6.18 -4.82
N ALA A 119 0.46 -5.52 -5.77
CA ALA A 119 0.53 -4.08 -5.92
C ALA A 119 0.01 -3.33 -4.68
N LEU A 120 -1.06 -3.83 -4.04
CA LEU A 120 -1.57 -3.28 -2.78
C LEU A 120 -0.60 -3.48 -1.61
N VAL A 121 0.04 -4.64 -1.49
CA VAL A 121 1.06 -4.86 -0.44
C VAL A 121 2.17 -3.81 -0.55
N ARG A 122 2.67 -3.57 -1.76
CA ARG A 122 3.69 -2.55 -2.02
C ARG A 122 3.19 -1.14 -1.67
N ASP A 123 2.00 -0.77 -2.14
CA ASP A 123 1.37 0.54 -1.86
C ASP A 123 1.24 0.78 -0.34
N VAL A 124 0.60 -0.13 0.38
CA VAL A 124 0.37 -0.02 1.83
C VAL A 124 1.70 0.00 2.60
N THR A 125 2.68 -0.82 2.22
CA THR A 125 3.97 -0.89 2.91
C THR A 125 4.76 0.42 2.76
N ILE A 126 4.85 0.97 1.56
CA ILE A 126 5.53 2.25 1.31
C ILE A 126 4.79 3.39 2.03
N HIS A 127 3.46 3.42 1.95
CA HIS A 127 2.67 4.47 2.60
C HIS A 127 2.61 4.36 4.11
N ALA A 128 2.82 3.17 4.68
CA ALA A 128 3.03 3.06 6.11
C ALA A 128 4.29 3.84 6.51
N TRP A 129 5.38 3.79 5.73
CA TRP A 129 6.58 4.58 6.00
C TRP A 129 6.30 6.08 5.83
N ASP A 130 5.59 6.47 4.76
CA ASP A 130 5.19 7.86 4.53
C ASP A 130 4.38 8.42 5.71
N LEU A 131 3.45 7.63 6.25
CA LEU A 131 2.64 8.00 7.41
C LEU A 131 3.50 8.19 8.67
N ALA A 132 4.40 7.25 8.96
CA ALA A 132 5.30 7.37 10.11
C ALA A 132 6.13 8.65 10.04
N ARG A 133 6.65 8.99 8.85
CA ARG A 133 7.39 10.23 8.63
C ARG A 133 6.52 11.47 8.85
N ALA A 134 5.28 11.47 8.35
CA ALA A 134 4.35 12.58 8.50
C ALA A 134 3.98 12.87 9.96
N VAL A 135 3.79 11.81 10.77
CA VAL A 135 3.37 11.93 12.19
C VAL A 135 4.53 11.95 13.17
N GLY A 136 5.78 11.84 12.70
CA GLY A 136 6.97 11.79 13.55
C GLY A 136 7.11 10.50 14.37
N GLY A 137 6.56 9.38 13.88
CA GLY A 137 6.59 8.07 14.52
C GLY A 137 7.75 7.18 14.07
N ASP A 138 7.72 5.91 14.50
CA ASP A 138 8.70 4.89 14.10
C ASP A 138 8.49 4.47 12.63
N ASP A 139 9.48 4.80 11.81
CA ASP A 139 9.49 4.55 10.38
C ASP A 139 10.23 3.25 10.00
N ARG A 140 10.77 2.49 10.95
CA ARG A 140 11.34 1.16 10.64
C ARG A 140 10.23 0.18 10.26
N LEU A 141 10.30 -0.35 9.05
CA LEU A 141 9.38 -1.37 8.54
C LEU A 141 9.88 -2.77 8.92
N PRO A 142 8.99 -3.78 9.04
CA PRO A 142 9.40 -5.17 9.19
C PRO A 142 10.32 -5.63 8.06
N ASP A 143 11.46 -6.23 8.40
CA ASP A 143 12.51 -6.58 7.43
C ASP A 143 12.01 -7.58 6.35
N ASP A 144 11.03 -8.41 6.71
CA ASP A 144 10.41 -9.37 5.81
C ASP A 144 9.44 -8.71 4.81
N LEU A 145 8.65 -7.70 5.22
CA LEU A 145 7.88 -6.87 4.29
C LEU A 145 8.79 -6.11 3.34
N VAL A 146 9.85 -5.51 3.89
CA VAL A 146 10.84 -4.75 3.11
C VAL A 146 11.48 -5.63 2.05
N GLY A 147 11.99 -6.81 2.43
CA GLY A 147 12.63 -7.72 1.49
C GLY A 147 11.69 -8.17 0.38
N ALA A 148 10.42 -8.40 0.74
CA ALA A 148 9.43 -8.92 -0.18
C ALA A 148 8.92 -7.83 -1.16
N VAL A 149 8.71 -6.60 -0.69
CA VAL A 149 8.39 -5.44 -1.57
C VAL A 149 9.59 -5.04 -2.42
N LEU A 150 10.81 -5.05 -1.86
CA LEU A 150 12.04 -4.76 -2.62
C LEU A 150 12.20 -5.72 -3.81
N ALA A 151 11.89 -7.01 -3.63
CA ALA A 151 11.94 -8.01 -4.69
C ALA A 151 10.89 -7.76 -5.81
N ASP A 152 9.77 -7.12 -5.49
CA ASP A 152 8.71 -6.76 -6.44
C ASP A 152 8.95 -5.43 -7.18
N MET A 153 9.83 -4.55 -6.67
CA MET A 153 10.10 -3.25 -7.31
C MET A 153 10.45 -3.30 -8.82
N PRO A 154 11.12 -4.33 -9.37
CA PRO A 154 11.33 -4.45 -10.83
C PRO A 154 10.04 -4.54 -11.66
N ALA A 155 8.89 -4.89 -11.06
CA ALA A 155 7.59 -4.89 -11.73
C ALA A 155 7.04 -3.48 -12.01
N ILE A 156 7.61 -2.44 -11.38
CA ILE A 156 7.24 -1.05 -11.63
C ILE A 156 7.76 -0.63 -13.01
N THR A 157 6.85 -0.38 -13.94
CA THR A 157 7.21 0.08 -15.29
C THR A 157 7.47 1.58 -15.34
N GLU A 158 8.18 2.02 -16.38
CA GLU A 158 8.38 3.45 -16.64
C GLU A 158 7.04 4.19 -16.84
N GLN A 159 6.05 3.54 -17.46
CA GLN A 159 4.70 4.10 -17.60
C GLN A 159 4.02 4.32 -16.24
N MET A 160 4.17 3.38 -15.30
CA MET A 160 3.65 3.56 -13.94
C MET A 160 4.34 4.73 -13.25
N ARG A 161 5.65 4.91 -13.44
CA ARG A 161 6.39 6.06 -12.89
C ARG A 161 5.98 7.38 -13.54
N ALA A 162 5.88 7.43 -14.87
CA ALA A 162 5.43 8.60 -15.63
C ALA A 162 4.01 9.06 -15.27
N SER A 163 3.17 8.15 -14.74
CA SER A 163 1.83 8.50 -14.21
C SER A 163 1.85 9.22 -12.86
N GLY A 164 3.02 9.42 -12.24
CA GLY A 164 3.17 10.08 -10.95
C GLY A 164 2.95 9.17 -9.74
N ARG A 165 2.67 7.87 -9.93
CA ARG A 165 2.49 6.90 -8.83
C ARG A 165 3.77 6.66 -8.03
N TYR A 166 4.92 6.86 -8.64
CA TYR A 166 6.24 6.75 -8.00
C TYR A 166 7.08 7.96 -8.36
N GLY A 167 7.89 8.44 -7.41
CA GLY A 167 8.84 9.54 -7.66
C GLY A 167 10.01 9.08 -8.55
N HIS A 168 10.97 9.96 -8.84
CA HIS A 168 12.18 9.54 -9.56
C HIS A 168 13.02 8.56 -8.72
N ILE A 169 13.62 7.56 -9.36
CA ILE A 169 14.56 6.65 -8.68
C ILE A 169 15.70 7.49 -8.10
N ILE A 170 16.00 7.28 -6.82
CA ILE A 170 17.11 7.93 -6.14
C ILE A 170 18.32 6.98 -6.18
N PRO A 171 19.48 7.38 -6.73
CA PRO A 171 20.68 6.54 -6.71
C PRO A 171 21.14 6.26 -5.28
N MET A 172 21.42 5.00 -4.96
CA MET A 172 21.89 4.55 -3.64
C MET A 172 23.25 3.88 -3.74
N PRO A 173 24.09 3.98 -2.69
CA PRO A 173 25.31 3.18 -2.59
C PRO A 173 24.96 1.70 -2.50
N GLN A 174 25.90 0.83 -2.88
CA GLN A 174 25.69 -0.62 -2.88
C GLN A 174 25.43 -1.17 -1.46
N GLU A 175 25.98 -0.48 -0.46
CA GLU A 175 25.90 -0.81 0.96
C GLU A 175 24.61 -0.34 1.63
N ALA A 176 23.75 0.43 0.93
CA ALA A 176 22.48 0.91 1.47
C ALA A 176 21.61 -0.26 1.96
N GLY A 177 20.92 -0.07 3.08
CA GLY A 177 20.02 -1.07 3.66
C GLY A 177 18.85 -1.44 2.74
N ALA A 178 18.18 -2.56 3.01
CA ALA A 178 17.08 -3.02 2.16
C ALA A 178 15.91 -2.02 2.11
N GLN A 179 15.55 -1.41 3.25
CA GLN A 179 14.50 -0.39 3.33
C GLN A 179 14.88 0.86 2.53
N GLU A 180 16.13 1.32 2.65
CA GLU A 180 16.64 2.48 1.92
C GLU A 180 16.58 2.27 0.41
N ARG A 181 17.03 1.10 -0.07
CA ARG A 181 16.95 0.75 -1.50
C ARG A 181 15.49 0.67 -1.98
N MET A 182 14.60 0.08 -1.20
CA MET A 182 13.18 -0.01 -1.53
C MET A 182 12.55 1.39 -1.66
N LEU A 183 12.78 2.26 -0.68
CA LEU A 183 12.29 3.64 -0.69
C LEU A 183 12.87 4.46 -1.85
N ALA A 184 14.16 4.28 -2.13
CA ALA A 184 14.82 4.94 -3.24
C ALA A 184 14.25 4.55 -4.61
N LEU A 185 13.88 3.28 -4.81
CA LEU A 185 13.18 2.81 -6.02
C LEU A 185 11.75 3.37 -6.12
N ALA A 186 11.10 3.63 -4.99
CA ALA A 186 9.80 4.31 -4.93
C ALA A 186 9.89 5.83 -5.12
N GLY A 187 11.12 6.38 -5.12
CA GLY A 187 11.41 7.81 -5.23
C GLY A 187 11.16 8.61 -3.96
N ARG A 188 11.30 7.97 -2.79
CA ARG A 188 11.19 8.62 -1.48
C ARG A 188 12.54 9.13 -1.02
N ALA A 189 12.64 10.45 -0.83
CA ALA A 189 13.83 11.05 -0.24
C ALA A 189 13.86 10.76 1.27
N MET A 190 14.99 10.27 1.76
CA MET A 190 15.18 9.88 3.17
C MET A 190 15.58 11.05 4.08
N ARG A 191 15.15 12.27 3.75
CA ARG A 191 15.56 13.51 4.43
C ARG A 191 14.57 13.94 5.52
#